data_AF-A0A938IW17-F1
#
_entry.id   AF-A0A938IW17-F1
#
_cell.length_a   1.000
_cell.length_b   1.000
_cell.length_c   1.000
_cell.angle_alpha   90.00
_cell.angle_beta   90.00
_cell.angle_gamma   90.00
#
_symmetry.space_group_name_H-M   'P 1'
#
loop_
_entity.id
_entity.type
_entity.pdbx_description
1 polymer ?
#
loop_
_entity_poly.entity_id
_entity_poly.type
_entity_poly.pdbx_seq_one_letter_code
_entity_poly.pdbx_strand_id
1 'polypeptide(L)'
;MFASTLSELHNGFAWVVIIGNALAGLWALVCHKVASLRSRALWWFTALAQFTMFVQVALGVAMVNMQGLMFPQFHAFYGFVGIIAIAIIYSYRAQLKSRVYLL
;
A
#
# COMPACT_ATOMS: atom_id res chain seq x y z
N MET A 1 24.75 18.23 0.00
CA MET A 1 24.11 16.91 0.22
C MET A 1 22.80 17.19 0.93
N PHE A 2 21.66 17.14 0.23
CA PHE A 2 20.37 17.48 0.83
C PHE A 2 19.97 16.35 1.80
N ALA A 3 20.04 16.60 3.09
CA ALA A 3 19.39 15.75 4.07
C ALA A 3 17.89 16.02 3.96
N SER A 4 17.12 15.10 3.36
CA SER A 4 15.67 15.24 3.32
C SER A 4 15.10 15.10 4.73
N THR A 5 14.16 15.96 5.08
CA THR A 5 13.46 15.82 6.37
C THR A 5 12.55 14.60 6.34
N LEU A 6 12.23 14.03 7.51
CA LEU A 6 11.31 12.90 7.61
C LEU A 6 9.93 13.22 7.01
N SER A 7 9.48 14.47 7.12
CA SER A 7 8.24 14.95 6.51
C SER A 7 8.32 14.99 4.98
N GLU A 8 9.44 15.46 4.41
CA GLU A 8 9.64 15.44 2.96
C GLU A 8 9.67 14.00 2.44
N LEU A 9 10.33 13.10 3.17
CA LEU A 9 10.36 11.68 2.84
C LEU A 9 8.96 11.08 2.88
N HIS A 10 8.17 11.33 3.94
CA HIS A 10 6.79 10.85 4.04
C HIS A 10 5.90 11.39 2.91
N ASN A 11 6.00 12.69 2.60
CA ASN A 11 5.22 13.31 1.54
C ASN A 11 5.62 12.80 0.15
N GLY A 12 6.91 12.64 -0.11
CA GLY A 12 7.41 12.07 -1.37
C GLY A 12 7.03 10.59 -1.52
N PHE A 13 7.18 9.81 -0.45
CA PHE A 13 6.86 8.38 -0.45
C PHE A 13 5.35 8.12 -0.60
N ALA A 14 4.49 9.07 -0.20
CA ALA A 14 3.05 9.00 -0.46
C ALA A 14 2.73 8.79 -1.95
N TRP A 15 3.49 9.39 -2.87
CA TRP A 15 3.29 9.18 -4.31
C TRP A 15 3.65 7.76 -4.77
N VAL A 16 4.67 7.16 -4.16
CA VAL A 16 5.03 5.75 -4.40
C VAL A 16 3.88 4.84 -3.99
N VAL A 17 3.28 5.10 -2.83
CA VAL A 17 2.09 4.40 -2.33
C VAL A 17 0.92 4.55 -3.30
N ILE A 18 0.55 5.79 -3.62
CA ILE A 18 -0.64 6.10 -4.43
C ILE A 18 -0.50 5.48 -5.82
N ILE A 19 0.60 5.75 -6.52
CA ILE A 19 0.79 5.29 -7.90
C ILE A 19 0.99 3.77 -7.92
N GLY A 20 1.81 3.23 -7.02
CA GLY A 20 2.08 1.79 -6.96
C GLY A 20 0.81 0.96 -6.73
N ASN A 21 0.00 1.35 -5.75
CA ASN A 21 -1.24 0.63 -5.45
C ASN A 21 -2.33 0.86 -6.50
N ALA A 22 -2.40 2.05 -7.10
CA ALA A 22 -3.31 2.31 -8.22
C ALA A 22 -2.97 1.41 -9.43
N LEU A 23 -1.69 1.28 -9.77
CA LEU A 23 -1.24 0.39 -10.84
C LEU A 23 -1.51 -1.08 -10.52
N ALA A 24 -1.31 -1.49 -9.27
CA ALA A 24 -1.58 -2.88 -8.84
C ALA A 24 -3.08 -3.19 -8.96
N GLY A 25 -3.94 -2.29 -8.48
CA GLY A 25 -5.39 -2.39 -8.61
C GLY A 25 -5.84 -2.41 -10.08
N LEU A 26 -5.29 -1.52 -10.92
CA LEU A 26 -5.59 -1.49 -12.35
C LEU A 26 -5.21 -2.81 -13.02
N TRP A 27 -4.00 -3.33 -12.77
CA TRP A 27 -3.57 -4.60 -13.36
C TRP A 27 -4.45 -5.77 -12.89
N ALA A 28 -4.80 -5.83 -11.61
CA ALA A 28 -5.73 -6.83 -11.07
C ALA A 28 -7.12 -6.74 -11.74
N LEU A 29 -7.69 -5.54 -11.88
CA LEU A 29 -8.97 -5.32 -12.55
C LEU A 29 -8.92 -5.71 -14.03
N VAL A 30 -7.84 -5.39 -14.74
CA VAL A 30 -7.67 -5.80 -16.14
C VAL A 30 -7.58 -7.33 -16.25
N CYS A 31 -6.88 -8.01 -15.33
CA CYS A 31 -6.82 -9.47 -15.26
C CYS A 31 -8.19 -10.14 -15.07
N HIS A 32 -9.19 -9.40 -14.58
CA HIS A 32 -10.56 -9.90 -14.50
C HIS A 32 -11.14 -10.18 -15.90
N LYS A 33 -10.85 -9.32 -16.88
CA LYS A 33 -11.36 -9.42 -18.25
C LYS A 33 -10.36 -10.08 -19.21
N VAL A 34 -9.06 -9.91 -18.98
CA VAL A 34 -7.99 -10.33 -19.88
C VAL A 34 -7.14 -11.40 -19.20
N ALA A 35 -7.43 -12.68 -19.48
CA ALA A 35 -6.76 -13.79 -18.80
C ALA A 35 -5.26 -13.90 -19.11
N SER A 36 -4.79 -13.42 -20.28
CA SER A 36 -3.38 -13.46 -20.67
C SER A 36 -2.47 -12.57 -19.83
N LEU A 37 -3.02 -11.58 -19.11
CA LEU A 37 -2.27 -10.70 -18.21
C LEU A 37 -2.10 -11.28 -16.81
N ARG A 38 -2.74 -12.43 -16.52
CA ARG A 38 -2.58 -13.15 -15.26
C ARG A 38 -1.22 -13.82 -15.25
N SER A 39 -0.31 -13.27 -14.45
CA SER A 39 1.04 -13.81 -14.29
C SER A 39 1.45 -13.79 -12.83
N ARG A 40 2.51 -14.55 -12.49
CA ARG A 40 3.11 -14.50 -11.16
C ARG A 40 3.69 -13.12 -10.82
N ALA A 41 4.03 -12.31 -11.83
CA ALA A 41 4.53 -10.96 -11.64
C ALA A 41 3.51 -10.04 -10.97
N LEU A 42 2.21 -10.21 -11.28
CA LEU A 42 1.13 -9.46 -10.62
C LEU A 42 1.17 -9.64 -9.11
N TRP A 43 1.32 -10.88 -8.63
CA TRP A 43 1.32 -11.17 -7.20
C TRP A 43 2.49 -10.50 -6.46
N TRP A 44 3.69 -10.58 -7.03
CA TRP A 44 4.87 -9.90 -6.47
C TRP A 44 4.75 -8.38 -6.52
N PHE A 45 4.21 -7.85 -7.61
CA PHE A 45 3.98 -6.42 -7.77
C PHE A 45 2.96 -5.90 -6.75
N THR A 46 1.83 -6.59 -6.58
CA THR A 46 0.82 -6.24 -5.58
C THR A 46 1.38 -6.32 -4.17
N ALA A 47 2.14 -7.37 -3.84
CA ALA A 47 2.78 -7.49 -2.53
C ALA A 47 3.74 -6.34 -2.25
N LEU A 48 4.58 -5.96 -3.23
CA LEU A 48 5.50 -4.83 -3.10
C LEU A 48 4.74 -3.50 -2.96
N ALA A 49 3.72 -3.28 -3.80
CA ALA A 49 2.89 -2.08 -3.75
C ALA A 49 2.16 -1.96 -2.40
N GLN A 50 1.54 -3.02 -1.91
CA GLN A 50 0.88 -3.04 -0.60
C GLN A 50 1.88 -2.84 0.55
N PHE A 51 3.10 -3.39 0.45
CA PHE A 51 4.14 -3.20 1.46
C PHE A 51 4.50 -1.71 1.64
N THR A 52 4.40 -0.89 0.59
CA THR A 52 4.63 0.56 0.71
C THR A 52 3.68 1.24 1.69
N MET A 53 2.45 0.74 1.90
CA MET A 53 1.55 1.27 2.93
C MET A 53 2.13 1.12 4.34
N PHE A 54 2.80 0.00 4.62
CA PHE A 54 3.44 -0.23 5.92
C PHE A 54 4.61 0.74 6.12
N VAL A 55 5.41 0.97 5.08
CA VAL A 55 6.49 1.97 5.12
C VAL A 55 5.93 3.37 5.36
N GLN A 56 4.87 3.76 4.65
CA GLN A 56 4.24 5.09 4.80
C GLN A 56 3.70 5.32 6.20
N VAL A 57 3.02 4.33 6.77
CA VAL A 57 2.53 4.38 8.15
C VAL A 57 3.69 4.43 9.14
N ALA A 58 4.75 3.64 8.94
CA ALA A 58 5.93 3.68 9.79
C ALA A 58 6.62 5.06 9.79
N LEU A 59 6.75 5.69 8.63
CA LEU A 59 7.24 7.07 8.50
C LEU A 59 6.33 8.06 9.25
N GLY A 60 5.01 7.90 9.14
CA GLY A 60 4.03 8.71 9.87
C GLY A 60 4.16 8.55 11.39
N VAL A 61 4.28 7.32 11.88
CA VAL A 61 4.48 7.01 13.31
C VAL A 61 5.81 7.58 13.81
N ALA A 62 6.87 7.50 13.02
CA ALA A 62 8.16 8.08 13.36
C ALA A 62 8.07 9.62 13.51
N MET A 63 7.32 10.31 12.64
CA MET A 63 7.07 11.76 12.79
C MET A 63 6.36 12.10 14.10
N VAL A 64 5.34 11.34 14.51
CA VAL A 64 4.66 11.58 15.80
C VAL A 64 5.64 11.39 16.96
N ASN A 65 6.34 10.27 16.99
CA ASN A 65 7.14 9.86 18.14
C ASN A 65 8.44 10.66 18.27
N MET A 66 9.07 11.04 17.15
CA MET A 66 10.38 11.70 17.15
C MET A 66 10.28 13.22 17.03
N GLN A 67 9.23 13.75 16.40
CA GLN A 67 9.10 15.18 16.10
C GLN A 67 7.91 15.83 16.83
N GLY A 68 7.09 15.05 17.55
CA GLY A 68 5.92 15.56 18.27
C GLY A 68 4.83 16.13 17.35
N LEU A 69 4.85 15.76 16.07
CA LEU A 69 3.90 16.29 15.09
C LEU A 69 2.50 15.72 15.35
N MET A 70 1.51 16.62 15.36
CA MET A 70 0.10 16.26 15.37
C MET A 70 -0.46 16.34 13.96
N PHE A 71 -1.23 15.33 13.56
CA PHE A 71 -1.94 15.32 12.28
C PHE A 71 -3.44 15.12 12.47
N PRO A 72 -4.26 15.46 11.47
CA PRO A 72 -5.71 15.26 11.53
C PRO A 72 -6.06 13.80 11.87
N GLN A 73 -7.04 13.59 12.76
CA GLN A 73 -7.43 12.24 13.21
C GLN A 73 -7.79 11.30 12.05
N PHE A 74 -8.45 11.82 11.01
CA PHE A 74 -8.80 11.03 9.83
C PHE A 74 -7.58 10.52 9.04
N HIS A 75 -6.46 11.24 9.05
CA HIS A 75 -5.24 10.79 8.38
C HIS A 75 -4.70 9.50 9.01
N ALA A 76 -4.62 9.48 10.34
CA ALA A 76 -4.22 8.30 11.12
C ALA A 76 -5.17 7.13 10.87
N PHE A 77 -6.47 7.40 10.86
CA PHE A 77 -7.51 6.43 10.61
C PHE A 77 -7.35 5.76 9.24
N TYR A 78 -7.16 6.53 8.16
CA TYR A 78 -6.98 5.96 6.82
C TYR A 78 -5.70 5.13 6.69
N GLY A 79 -4.60 5.57 7.32
CA GLY A 79 -3.36 4.77 7.37
C GLY A 79 -3.57 3.41 8.03
N PHE A 80 -4.25 3.40 9.18
CA PHE A 80 -4.60 2.18 9.91
C PHE A 80 -5.56 1.28 9.11
N VAL A 81 -6.65 1.83 8.59
CA VAL A 81 -7.62 1.08 7.76
C VAL A 81 -6.92 0.46 6.55
N GLY A 82 -5.99 1.17 5.92
CA GLY A 82 -5.22 0.67 4.78
C GLY A 82 -4.40 -0.59 5.11
N ILE A 83 -3.60 -0.57 6.18
CA ILE A 83 -2.79 -1.74 6.56
C ILE A 83 -3.64 -2.91 7.05
N ILE A 84 -4.76 -2.64 7.74
CA ILE A 84 -5.69 -3.67 8.19
C ILE A 84 -6.43 -4.29 7.01
N ALA A 85 -6.86 -3.50 6.02
CA ALA A 85 -7.49 -4.01 4.81
C ALA A 85 -6.57 -4.99 4.07
N ILE A 86 -5.27 -4.67 3.94
CA ILE A 86 -4.27 -5.57 3.35
C ILE A 86 -4.20 -6.90 4.13
N ALA A 87 -4.10 -6.82 5.46
CA ALA A 87 -4.00 -8.01 6.31
C ALA A 87 -5.25 -8.90 6.22
N ILE A 88 -6.44 -8.30 6.24
CA ILE A 88 -7.72 -9.01 6.09
C ILE A 88 -7.76 -9.67 4.71
N ILE A 89 -7.56 -8.93 3.62
CA ILE A 89 -7.63 -9.49 2.26
C ILE A 89 -6.69 -10.71 2.11
N TYR A 90 -5.46 -10.60 2.64
CA TYR A 90 -4.51 -11.71 2.62
C TYR A 90 -4.93 -12.90 3.50
N SER A 91 -5.61 -12.68 4.63
CA SER A 91 -6.14 -13.77 5.46
C SER A 91 -7.20 -14.57 4.69
N TYR A 92 -7.96 -13.93 3.81
CA TYR A 92 -8.99 -14.57 2.98
C TYR A 92 -8.45 -15.24 1.70
N ARG A 93 -7.14 -15.20 1.43
CA ARG A 93 -6.55 -15.71 0.18
C ARG A 93 -6.89 -17.16 -0.14
N ALA A 94 -7.05 -18.00 0.89
CA ALA A 94 -7.38 -19.41 0.72
C ALA A 94 -8.82 -19.58 0.22
N GLN A 95 -9.77 -18.77 0.72
CA GLN A 95 -11.15 -18.77 0.24
C GLN A 95 -11.27 -18.13 -1.14
N LEU A 96 -10.37 -17.20 -1.48
CA LEU A 96 -10.35 -16.49 -2.76
C LEU A 96 -9.45 -17.16 -3.82
N LYS A 97 -9.11 -18.45 -3.67
CA LYS A 97 -8.18 -19.17 -4.57
C LYS A 97 -8.56 -19.08 -6.06
N SER A 98 -9.85 -19.12 -6.39
CA SER A 98 -10.34 -18.98 -7.78
C SER A 98 -10.26 -17.56 -8.34
N ARG A 99 -9.93 -16.59 -7.49
CA ARG A 99 -9.85 -15.15 -7.75
C ARG A 99 -8.52 -14.56 -7.26
N VAL A 100 -7.49 -15.38 -7.07
CA VAL A 100 -6.23 -14.96 -6.43
C VAL A 100 -5.50 -13.85 -7.20
N TYR A 101 -5.80 -13.68 -8.49
CA TYR A 101 -5.31 -12.59 -9.33
C TYR A 101 -6.01 -11.24 -9.08
N LEU A 102 -6.99 -11.20 -8.17
CA LEU A 102 -7.67 -9.99 -7.69
C LEU A 102 -7.21 -9.58 -6.28
N LEU A 103 -6.24 -10.30 -5.72
CA LEU A 103 -5.64 -10.03 -4.40
C LEU A 103 -4.33 -9.26 -4.56
#